data_AF-A0A5C8SYZ4-F1
#
_entry.id   AF-A0A5C8SYZ4-F1
#
_cell.length_a   1.000
_cell.length_b   1.000
_cell.length_c   1.000
_cell.angle_alpha   90.00
_cell.angle_beta   90.00
_cell.angle_gamma   90.00
#
_symmetry.space_group_name_H-M   'P 1'
#
loop_
_entity.id
_entity.type
_entity.pdbx_description
1 polymer ?
#
loop_
_entity_poly.entity_id
_entity_poly.type
_entity_poly.pdbx_seq_one_letter_code
_entity_poly.pdbx_strand_id
1 'polypeptide(L)'
;RFAELRTRRSELATRFRPAAPEFASLDRDLTELARQKYRALISADTTRLAVLAEKIAAISHIEASRRQAAIGQSDASLAFGRLGQQKSLLADEIAQTQRRIDELTTGTGLDSQSVTSSALVARAVPPRLPSGPNRLLILGLAAGLGLVAALAYVALAEILAQTYRSASDVARSLGVPVLAALPLRDEGRAAPRRSRAPGLRGATA
;
A
#
# COMPACT_ATOMS: atom_id res chain seq x y z
N ARG A 1 -55.67 25.53 26.75
CA ARG A 1 -55.59 26.78 25.96
C ARG A 1 -56.54 26.85 24.77
N PHE A 2 -56.35 26.11 23.66
CA PHE A 2 -57.27 26.22 22.50
C PHE A 2 -58.70 25.74 22.81
N ALA A 3 -58.83 24.68 23.60
CA ALA A 3 -60.13 24.20 24.09
C ALA A 3 -60.82 25.25 24.99
N GLU A 4 -60.10 25.82 25.97
CA GLU A 4 -60.62 26.87 26.87
C GLU A 4 -61.07 28.14 26.14
N LEU A 5 -60.33 28.58 25.11
CA LEU A 5 -60.72 29.74 24.28
C LEU A 5 -61.99 29.45 23.46
N ARG A 6 -62.18 28.20 23.02
CA ARG A 6 -63.39 27.75 22.33
C ARG A 6 -64.60 27.71 23.27
N THR A 7 -64.40 27.24 24.50
CA THR A 7 -65.43 27.22 25.55
C THR A 7 -65.81 28.64 25.99
N ARG A 8 -64.83 29.54 26.15
CA ARG A 8 -65.09 30.96 26.42
C ARG A 8 -65.82 31.66 25.28
N ARG A 9 -65.50 31.33 24.02
CA ARG A 9 -66.23 31.84 22.84
C ARG A 9 -67.71 31.41 22.87
N SER A 10 -68.00 30.16 23.23
CA SER A 10 -69.39 29.69 23.37
C SER A 10 -70.13 30.34 24.54
N GLU A 11 -69.46 30.63 25.66
CA GLU A 11 -70.06 31.33 26.81
C GLU A 11 -70.34 32.80 26.53
N LEU A 12 -69.44 33.50 25.83
CA LEU A 12 -69.61 34.90 25.46
C LEU A 12 -70.67 35.09 24.36
N ALA A 13 -70.84 34.10 23.47
CA ALA A 13 -71.81 34.16 22.37
C ALA A 13 -73.27 34.17 22.86
N THR A 14 -73.52 33.65 24.07
CA THR A 14 -74.84 33.64 24.72
C THR A 14 -75.17 34.99 25.38
N ARG A 15 -74.18 35.85 25.65
CA ARG A 15 -74.33 37.11 26.39
C ARG A 15 -74.10 38.39 25.58
N PHE A 16 -73.36 38.34 24.48
CA PHE A 16 -73.00 39.54 23.72
C PHE A 16 -73.34 39.42 22.23
N ARG A 17 -73.79 40.55 21.63
CA ARG A 17 -74.11 40.65 20.21
C ARG A 17 -72.82 40.50 19.38
N PRO A 18 -72.81 39.75 18.25
CA PRO A 18 -71.61 39.31 17.50
C PRO A 18 -70.67 40.38 16.92
N ALA A 19 -70.82 41.67 17.26
CA ALA A 19 -70.02 42.78 16.76
C ALA A 19 -69.10 43.44 17.81
N ALA A 20 -68.97 42.86 19.01
CA ALA A 20 -68.08 43.41 20.04
C ALA A 20 -66.59 43.21 19.68
N PRO A 21 -65.72 44.22 19.88
CA PRO A 21 -64.31 44.18 19.47
C PRO A 21 -63.49 43.05 20.11
N GLU A 22 -63.90 42.57 21.29
CA GLU A 22 -63.27 41.45 22.00
C GLU A 22 -63.44 40.10 21.29
N PHE A 23 -64.53 39.89 20.54
CA PHE A 23 -64.71 38.70 19.70
C PHE A 23 -63.78 38.70 18.49
N ALA A 24 -63.57 39.88 17.90
CA ALA A 24 -62.71 40.02 16.74
C ALA A 24 -61.23 39.75 17.09
N SER A 25 -60.77 40.11 18.29
CA SER A 25 -59.44 39.70 18.77
C SER A 25 -59.39 38.20 19.07
N LEU A 26 -60.43 37.63 19.68
CA LEU A 26 -60.47 36.19 19.97
C LEU A 26 -60.43 35.34 18.69
N ASP A 27 -61.14 35.75 17.64
CA ASP A 27 -61.14 35.05 16.35
C ASP A 27 -59.81 35.22 15.60
N ARG A 28 -59.13 36.37 15.75
CA ARG A 28 -57.75 36.55 15.27
C ARG A 28 -56.80 35.62 16.00
N ASP A 29 -56.85 35.57 17.32
CA ASP A 29 -56.00 34.71 18.14
C ASP A 29 -56.23 33.22 17.83
N LEU A 30 -57.48 32.81 17.62
CA LEU A 30 -57.82 31.43 17.22
C LEU A 30 -57.29 31.09 15.82
N THR A 31 -57.39 32.01 14.86
CA THR A 31 -56.88 31.78 13.49
C THR A 31 -55.35 31.80 13.44
N GLU A 32 -54.69 32.65 14.22
CA GLU A 32 -53.23 32.64 14.36
C GLU A 32 -52.73 31.35 15.01
N LEU A 33 -53.35 30.90 16.12
CA LEU A 33 -52.96 29.66 16.78
C LEU A 33 -53.20 28.42 15.89
N ALA A 34 -54.27 28.44 15.09
CA ALA A 34 -54.53 27.38 14.12
C ALA A 34 -53.43 27.33 13.05
N ARG A 35 -53.09 28.48 12.43
CA ARG A 35 -52.00 28.56 11.43
C ARG A 35 -50.67 28.15 12.02
N GLN A 36 -50.37 28.54 13.25
CA GLN A 36 -49.14 28.17 13.95
C GLN A 36 -49.05 26.66 14.15
N LYS A 37 -50.15 26.01 14.57
CA LYS A 37 -50.19 24.54 14.69
C LYS A 37 -50.03 23.83 13.36
N TYR A 38 -50.72 24.28 12.30
CA TYR A 38 -50.59 23.67 10.97
C TYR A 38 -49.17 23.81 10.41
N ARG A 39 -48.53 24.97 10.59
CA ARG A 39 -47.12 25.18 10.20
C ARG A 39 -46.17 24.28 10.99
N ALA A 40 -46.37 24.18 12.30
CA ALA A 40 -45.55 23.32 13.16
C ALA A 40 -45.64 21.85 12.73
N LEU A 41 -46.85 21.36 12.43
CA LEU A 41 -47.08 19.99 11.95
C LEU A 41 -46.39 19.73 10.60
N ILE A 42 -46.56 20.63 9.63
CA ILE A 42 -45.89 20.51 8.31
C ILE A 42 -44.36 20.51 8.47
N SER A 43 -43.81 21.40 9.29
CA SER A 43 -42.36 21.43 9.54
C SER A 43 -41.86 20.17 10.27
N ALA A 44 -42.64 19.61 11.18
CA ALA A 44 -42.31 18.38 11.88
C ALA A 44 -42.31 17.16 10.94
N ASP A 45 -43.24 17.10 10.00
CA ASP A 45 -43.29 16.00 9.03
C ASP A 45 -42.17 16.11 7.99
N THR A 46 -41.88 17.31 7.49
CA THR A 46 -40.75 17.51 6.56
C THR A 46 -39.40 17.17 7.20
N THR A 47 -39.18 17.53 8.46
CA THR A 47 -37.96 17.17 9.21
C THR A 47 -37.86 15.67 9.46
N ARG A 48 -38.97 15.01 9.82
CA ARG A 48 -39.01 13.54 9.94
C ARG A 48 -38.67 12.84 8.62
N LEU A 49 -39.22 13.30 7.50
CA LEU A 49 -38.92 12.73 6.18
C LEU A 49 -37.45 12.86 5.81
N ALA A 50 -36.84 14.02 6.09
CA ALA A 50 -35.40 14.24 5.86
C ALA A 50 -34.53 13.30 6.71
N VAL A 51 -34.84 13.16 8.00
CA VAL A 51 -34.12 12.25 8.91
C VAL A 51 -34.27 10.78 8.50
N LEU A 52 -35.45 10.39 8.01
CA LEU A 52 -35.68 9.03 7.50
C LEU A 52 -34.90 8.75 6.22
N ALA A 53 -34.86 9.71 5.28
CA ALA A 53 -34.05 9.60 4.07
C ALA A 53 -32.56 9.49 4.38
N GLU A 54 -32.06 10.29 5.34
CA GLU A 54 -30.68 10.22 5.82
C GLU A 54 -30.36 8.86 6.46
N LYS A 55 -31.27 8.32 7.29
CA LYS A 55 -31.12 6.97 7.85
C LYS A 55 -31.04 5.87 6.79
N ILE A 56 -31.89 5.95 5.76
CA ILE A 56 -31.86 4.98 4.64
C ILE A 56 -30.53 5.07 3.89
N ALA A 57 -30.04 6.28 3.62
CA ALA A 57 -28.74 6.49 3.00
C ALA A 57 -27.60 5.93 3.87
N ALA A 58 -27.63 6.16 5.19
CA ALA A 58 -26.64 5.61 6.11
C ALA A 58 -26.66 4.08 6.14
N ILE A 59 -27.84 3.45 6.21
CA ILE A 59 -27.99 1.99 6.21
C ILE A 59 -27.46 1.40 4.89
N SER A 60 -27.86 1.95 3.74
CA SER A 60 -27.39 1.47 2.44
C SER A 60 -25.87 1.59 2.29
N HIS A 61 -25.26 2.67 2.82
CA HIS A 61 -23.81 2.84 2.82
C HIS A 61 -23.09 1.83 3.74
N ILE A 62 -23.68 1.51 4.89
CA ILE A 62 -23.18 0.46 5.79
C ILE A 62 -23.29 -0.92 5.12
N GLU A 63 -24.38 -1.20 4.42
CA GLU A 63 -24.55 -2.46 3.70
C GLU A 63 -23.56 -2.59 2.53
N ALA A 64 -23.37 -1.53 1.75
CA ALA A 64 -22.41 -1.50 0.65
C ALA A 64 -20.97 -1.69 1.15
N SER A 65 -20.57 -0.99 2.21
CA SER A 65 -19.25 -1.14 2.82
C SER A 65 -19.04 -2.52 3.44
N ARG A 66 -20.06 -3.10 4.09
CA ARG A 66 -20.02 -4.48 4.60
C ARG A 66 -19.92 -5.51 3.48
N ARG A 67 -20.64 -5.33 2.37
CA ARG A 67 -20.50 -6.20 1.18
C ARG A 67 -19.10 -6.11 0.59
N GLN A 68 -18.54 -4.91 0.45
CA GLN A 68 -17.19 -4.72 -0.05
C GLN A 68 -16.13 -5.34 0.88
N ALA A 69 -16.28 -5.17 2.20
CA ALA A 69 -15.43 -5.79 3.20
C ALA A 69 -15.59 -7.32 3.25
N ALA A 70 -16.81 -7.83 3.04
CA ALA A 70 -17.08 -9.27 2.96
C ALA A 70 -16.46 -9.90 1.71
N ILE A 71 -16.47 -9.20 0.56
CA ILE A 71 -15.78 -9.67 -0.65
C ILE A 71 -14.27 -9.74 -0.40
N GLY A 72 -13.66 -8.70 0.19
CA GLY A 72 -12.22 -8.71 0.53
C GLY A 72 -11.82 -9.72 1.61
N GLN A 73 -12.66 -9.93 2.64
CA GLN A 73 -12.45 -10.98 3.64
C GLN A 73 -12.70 -12.38 3.10
N SER A 74 -13.65 -12.55 2.17
CA SER A 74 -13.91 -13.82 1.49
C SER A 74 -12.68 -14.25 0.69
N ASP A 75 -12.08 -13.36 -0.10
CA ASP A 75 -10.88 -13.70 -0.87
C ASP A 75 -9.67 -14.04 0.02
N ALA A 76 -9.45 -13.29 1.11
CA ALA A 76 -8.39 -13.58 2.06
C ALA A 76 -8.63 -14.89 2.83
N SER A 77 -9.87 -15.19 3.22
CA SER A 77 -10.23 -16.42 3.92
C SER A 77 -10.18 -17.64 2.99
N LEU A 78 -10.61 -17.49 1.73
CA LEU A 78 -10.49 -18.52 0.70
C LEU A 78 -9.02 -18.76 0.34
N ALA A 79 -8.19 -17.72 0.27
CA ALA A 79 -6.75 -17.84 0.06
C ALA A 79 -6.07 -18.57 1.22
N PHE A 80 -6.41 -18.23 2.46
CA PHE A 80 -5.89 -18.91 3.66
C PHE A 80 -6.35 -20.37 3.71
N GLY A 81 -7.61 -20.66 3.37
CA GLY A 81 -8.14 -22.03 3.26
C GLY A 81 -7.41 -22.87 2.20
N ARG A 82 -7.15 -22.29 1.01
CA ARG A 82 -6.34 -22.94 -0.04
C ARG A 82 -4.90 -23.21 0.42
N LEU A 83 -4.29 -22.26 1.12
CA LEU A 83 -2.94 -22.42 1.66
C LEU A 83 -2.89 -23.53 2.73
N GLY A 84 -3.92 -23.61 3.58
CA GLY A 84 -4.10 -24.69 4.56
C GLY A 84 -4.24 -26.07 3.90
N GLN A 85 -5.06 -26.17 2.85
CA GLN A 85 -5.21 -27.41 2.08
C GLN A 85 -3.91 -27.83 1.37
N GLN A 86 -3.18 -26.89 0.78
CA GLN A 86 -1.89 -27.19 0.15
C GLN A 86 -0.87 -27.70 1.19
N LYS A 87 -0.86 -27.10 2.38
CA LYS A 87 0.01 -27.54 3.47
C LYS A 87 -0.32 -28.97 3.92
N SER A 88 -1.60 -29.35 4.02
CA SER A 88 -1.97 -30.72 4.41
C SER A 88 -1.62 -31.74 3.33
N LEU A 89 -1.86 -31.42 2.06
CA LEU A 89 -1.49 -32.29 0.93
C LEU A 89 0.02 -32.57 0.90
N LEU A 90 0.83 -31.52 1.10
CA LEU A 90 2.29 -31.66 1.12
C LEU A 90 2.77 -32.47 2.34
N ALA A 91 2.12 -32.30 3.49
CA ALA A 91 2.43 -33.10 4.68
C ALA A 91 2.12 -34.59 4.47
N ASP A 92 1.00 -34.90 3.82
CA ASP A 92 0.63 -36.28 3.48
C ASP A 92 1.61 -36.89 2.46
N GLU A 93 2.03 -36.13 1.45
CA GLU A 93 3.02 -36.57 0.46
C GLU A 93 4.38 -36.88 1.10
N ILE A 94 4.84 -36.03 2.02
CA ILE A 94 6.06 -36.28 2.80
C ILE A 94 5.92 -37.57 3.62
N ALA A 95 4.80 -37.74 4.32
CA ALA A 95 4.56 -38.94 5.13
C ALA A 95 4.49 -40.22 4.27
N GLN A 96 3.87 -40.15 3.09
CA GLN A 96 3.84 -41.27 2.14
C GLN A 96 5.24 -41.58 1.59
N THR A 97 6.04 -40.56 1.29
CA THR A 97 7.41 -40.74 0.78
C THR A 97 8.30 -41.36 1.85
N GLN A 98 8.16 -40.95 3.11
CA GLN A 98 8.86 -41.56 4.23
C GLN A 98 8.50 -43.03 4.39
N ARG A 99 7.21 -43.38 4.33
CA ARG A 99 6.78 -44.80 4.35
C ARG A 99 7.39 -45.61 3.22
N ARG A 100 7.43 -45.07 1.99
CA ARG A 100 8.08 -45.74 0.85
C ARG A 100 9.58 -45.92 1.06
N ILE A 101 10.26 -44.94 1.66
CA ILE A 101 11.68 -45.05 2.01
C ILE A 101 11.87 -46.13 3.08
N ASP A 102 11.02 -46.17 4.10
CA ASP A 102 11.09 -47.17 5.17
C ASP A 102 10.78 -48.58 4.63
N GLU A 103 9.81 -48.72 3.73
CA GLU A 103 9.50 -49.96 3.01
C GLU A 103 10.68 -50.43 2.15
N LEU A 104 11.34 -49.54 1.41
CA LEU A 104 12.52 -49.88 0.60
C LEU A 104 13.75 -50.19 1.46
N THR A 105 13.88 -49.54 2.61
CA THR A 105 14.99 -49.74 3.56
C THR A 105 14.81 -51.03 4.35
N THR A 106 13.57 -51.39 4.69
CA THR A 106 13.22 -52.61 5.43
C THR A 106 13.06 -53.81 4.49
N GLY A 107 12.66 -53.58 3.24
CA GLY A 107 12.35 -54.58 2.21
C GLY A 107 13.55 -55.24 1.52
N THR A 108 14.78 -55.06 2.01
CA THR A 108 15.96 -55.79 1.49
C THR A 108 16.12 -57.20 2.07
N GLY A 109 15.08 -57.75 2.71
CA GLY A 109 14.99 -59.16 3.07
C GLY A 109 13.70 -59.76 2.54
N LEU A 110 13.82 -60.68 1.57
CA LEU A 110 12.74 -61.46 0.94
C LEU A 110 11.88 -60.71 -0.08
N ASP A 111 12.39 -60.55 -1.30
CA ASP A 111 11.63 -60.83 -2.53
C ASP A 111 12.56 -60.81 -3.75
N SER A 112 13.40 -61.84 -3.85
CA SER A 112 14.16 -62.17 -5.05
C SER A 112 13.29 -62.70 -6.21
N GLN A 113 11.95 -62.63 -6.11
CA GLN A 113 11.01 -63.18 -7.10
C GLN A 113 10.31 -62.11 -7.97
N SER A 114 10.42 -60.81 -7.65
CA SER A 114 9.78 -59.72 -8.44
C SER A 114 10.78 -58.83 -9.20
N VAL A 115 12.07 -59.15 -9.17
CA VAL A 115 13.11 -58.40 -9.90
C VAL A 115 13.08 -58.66 -11.43
N THR A 116 12.27 -59.59 -11.92
CA THR A 116 12.13 -59.89 -13.36
C THR A 116 11.27 -58.90 -14.14
N SER A 117 10.84 -57.78 -13.53
CA SER A 117 10.22 -56.68 -14.28
C SER A 117 10.79 -55.31 -13.90
N SER A 118 12.11 -55.25 -13.75
CA SER A 118 12.83 -54.04 -14.17
C SER A 118 13.07 -54.11 -15.67
N ALA A 119 11.99 -54.03 -16.46
CA ALA A 119 12.13 -53.46 -17.79
C ALA A 119 12.77 -52.09 -17.55
N LEU A 120 13.96 -51.87 -18.11
CA LEU A 120 14.69 -50.62 -17.99
C LEU A 120 13.88 -49.53 -18.70
N VAL A 121 12.86 -48.96 -18.04
CA VAL A 121 11.91 -48.02 -18.66
C VAL A 121 12.59 -46.69 -19.02
N ALA A 122 13.70 -46.35 -18.37
CA ALA A 122 14.59 -45.30 -18.85
C ALA A 122 15.98 -45.40 -18.21
N ARG A 123 17.01 -45.20 -19.01
CA ARG A 123 18.38 -44.96 -18.53
C ARG A 123 18.38 -43.65 -17.73
N ALA A 124 18.96 -43.65 -16.53
CA ALA A 124 19.16 -42.43 -15.75
C ALA A 124 19.94 -41.41 -16.59
N VAL A 125 19.29 -40.30 -16.96
CA VAL A 125 19.93 -39.21 -17.69
C VAL A 125 20.65 -38.36 -16.64
N PRO A 126 22.00 -38.31 -16.63
CA PRO A 126 22.70 -37.41 -15.74
C PRO A 126 22.27 -35.97 -16.06
N PRO A 127 22.12 -35.10 -15.05
CA PRO A 127 21.69 -33.73 -15.27
C PRO A 127 22.69 -33.05 -16.21
N ARG A 128 22.21 -32.59 -17.37
CA ARG A 128 23.03 -31.93 -18.40
C ARG A 128 23.57 -30.58 -17.94
N LEU A 129 22.97 -30.01 -16.91
CA LEU A 129 23.31 -28.74 -16.31
C LEU A 129 23.61 -28.96 -14.84
N PRO A 130 24.63 -28.28 -14.28
CA PRO A 130 24.91 -28.37 -12.87
C PRO A 130 23.69 -27.87 -12.07
N SER A 131 23.19 -28.70 -11.14
CA SER A 131 22.18 -28.31 -10.15
C SER A 131 22.75 -27.38 -9.06
N GLY A 132 24.04 -27.05 -9.17
CA GLY A 132 24.76 -26.16 -8.27
C GLY A 132 24.43 -24.68 -8.50
N PRO A 133 24.95 -23.79 -7.65
CA PRO A 133 24.54 -22.40 -7.64
C PRO A 133 24.78 -21.70 -8.98
N ASN A 134 23.78 -20.94 -9.44
CA ASN A 134 23.85 -20.16 -10.66
C ASN A 134 24.93 -19.08 -10.54
N ARG A 135 26.15 -19.38 -10.98
CA ARG A 135 27.32 -18.50 -10.87
C ARG A 135 27.08 -17.11 -11.46
N LEU A 136 26.35 -17.02 -12.57
CA LEU A 136 25.97 -15.75 -13.19
C LEU A 136 25.04 -14.91 -12.31
N LEU A 137 24.10 -15.56 -11.61
CA LEU A 137 23.19 -14.88 -10.69
C LEU A 137 23.97 -14.34 -9.48
N ILE A 138 24.85 -15.16 -8.90
CA ILE A 138 25.70 -14.74 -7.77
C ILE A 138 26.62 -13.58 -8.20
N LEU A 139 27.26 -13.69 -9.36
CA LEU A 139 28.14 -12.64 -9.89
C LEU A 139 27.37 -11.35 -10.18
N GLY A 140 26.18 -11.45 -10.77
CA GLY A 140 25.30 -10.31 -11.03
C GLY A 140 24.85 -9.64 -9.74
N LEU A 141 24.47 -10.42 -8.73
CA LEU A 141 24.08 -9.91 -7.42
C LEU A 141 25.26 -9.24 -6.69
N ALA A 142 26.43 -9.88 -6.70
CA ALA A 142 27.64 -9.34 -6.09
C ALA A 142 28.09 -8.04 -6.78
N ALA A 143 28.05 -7.99 -8.12
CA ALA A 143 28.36 -6.79 -8.88
C ALA A 143 27.36 -5.66 -8.60
N GLY A 144 26.07 -5.97 -8.58
CA GLY A 144 25.01 -5.00 -8.26
C GLY A 144 25.16 -4.42 -6.85
N LEU A 145 25.29 -5.28 -5.85
CA LEU A 145 25.49 -4.86 -4.46
C LEU A 145 26.81 -4.10 -4.27
N GLY A 146 27.88 -4.56 -4.90
CA GLY A 146 29.18 -3.90 -4.86
C GLY A 146 29.14 -2.48 -5.44
N LEU A 147 28.41 -2.30 -6.55
CA LEU A 147 28.27 -0.98 -7.18
C LEU A 147 27.48 -0.01 -6.27
N VAL A 148 26.38 -0.47 -5.69
CA VAL A 148 25.60 0.33 -4.73
C VAL A 148 26.44 0.68 -3.50
N ALA A 149 27.17 -0.30 -2.94
CA ALA A 149 28.05 -0.09 -1.80
C ALA A 149 29.20 0.89 -2.13
N ALA A 150 29.78 0.82 -3.33
CA ALA A 150 30.83 1.73 -3.76
C ALA A 150 30.31 3.17 -3.89
N LEU A 151 29.12 3.37 -4.47
CA LEU A 151 28.51 4.70 -4.55
C LEU A 151 28.19 5.26 -3.16
N ALA A 152 27.63 4.42 -2.28
CA ALA A 152 27.38 4.81 -0.89
C ALA A 152 28.67 5.18 -0.15
N TYR A 153 29.74 4.40 -0.35
CA TYR A 153 31.04 4.67 0.24
C TYR A 153 31.65 5.99 -0.27
N VAL A 154 31.60 6.26 -1.58
CA VAL A 154 32.09 7.52 -2.15
C VAL A 154 31.28 8.71 -1.64
N ALA A 155 29.96 8.59 -1.57
CA ALA A 155 29.11 9.64 -1.02
C ALA A 155 29.42 9.91 0.46
N LEU A 156 29.62 8.85 1.25
CA LEU A 156 30.02 8.99 2.65
C LEU A 156 31.42 9.59 2.79
N ALA A 157 32.37 9.15 1.95
CA ALA A 157 33.72 9.70 1.92
C ALA A 157 33.72 11.18 1.55
N GLU A 158 32.86 11.63 0.63
CA GLU A 158 32.71 13.04 0.28
C GLU A 158 32.10 13.85 1.43
N ILE A 159 31.10 13.32 2.15
CA ILE A 159 30.52 13.98 3.34
C ILE A 159 31.56 14.09 4.47
N LEU A 160 32.38 13.06 4.67
CA LEU A 160 33.46 13.08 5.66
C LEU A 160 34.61 13.99 5.21
N ALA A 161 34.86 14.11 3.91
CA ALA A 161 35.82 15.03 3.33
C ALA A 161 35.22 16.44 3.23
N GLN A 162 35.03 17.09 4.38
CA GLN A 162 34.64 18.50 4.46
C GLN A 162 35.81 19.41 4.01
N THR A 163 36.12 19.41 2.70
CA THR A 163 37.15 20.26 2.10
C THR A 163 36.50 21.40 1.34
N TYR A 164 36.84 22.64 1.68
CA TYR A 164 36.38 23.83 0.95
C TYR A 164 37.08 23.90 -0.40
N ARG A 165 36.36 23.59 -1.48
CA ARG A 165 36.93 23.53 -2.85
C ARG A 165 36.93 24.89 -3.58
N SER A 166 36.21 25.88 -3.08
CA SER A 166 36.09 27.20 -3.70
C SER A 166 36.35 28.32 -2.70
N ALA A 167 37.05 29.37 -3.15
CA ALA A 167 37.19 30.63 -2.41
C ALA A 167 35.83 31.16 -1.93
N SER A 168 34.77 31.03 -2.73
CA SER A 168 33.42 31.46 -2.35
C SER A 168 32.83 30.65 -1.19
N ASP A 169 33.18 29.37 -1.06
CA ASP A 169 32.73 28.53 0.06
C ASP A 169 33.45 28.86 1.34
N VAL A 170 34.75 29.19 1.27
CA VAL A 170 35.53 29.70 2.41
C VAL A 170 34.97 31.03 2.90
N ALA A 171 34.65 31.95 1.99
CA ALA A 171 34.09 33.26 2.35
C ALA A 171 32.74 33.14 3.06
N ARG A 172 31.87 32.22 2.59
CA ARG A 172 30.54 31.99 3.16
C ARG A 172 30.57 31.23 4.47
N SER A 173 31.45 30.23 4.61
CA SER A 173 31.51 29.39 5.81
C SER A 173 32.24 30.07 6.97
N LEU A 174 33.29 30.84 6.69
CA LEU A 174 34.10 31.53 7.72
C LEU A 174 33.72 32.99 7.91
N GLY A 175 32.85 33.56 7.08
CA GLY A 175 32.36 34.94 7.20
C GLY A 175 33.45 36.02 6.98
N VAL A 176 34.60 35.63 6.42
CA VAL A 176 35.73 36.52 6.15
C VAL A 176 35.87 36.77 4.65
N PRO A 177 36.23 38.00 4.21
CA PRO A 177 36.46 38.29 2.81
C PRO A 177 37.71 37.54 2.31
N VAL A 178 37.59 36.83 1.18
CA VAL A 178 38.73 36.19 0.54
C VAL A 178 39.55 37.22 -0.21
N LEU A 179 40.82 37.39 0.20
CA LEU A 179 41.72 38.41 -0.33
C LEU A 179 42.31 38.04 -1.70
N ALA A 180 42.63 36.77 -1.91
CA ALA A 180 43.14 36.25 -3.19
C ALA A 180 42.96 34.73 -3.26
N ALA A 181 42.77 34.18 -4.47
CA ALA A 181 42.80 32.75 -4.75
C ALA A 181 44.00 32.46 -5.67
N LEU A 182 45.00 31.73 -5.16
CA LEU A 182 46.18 31.37 -5.96
C LEU A 182 45.93 30.03 -6.65
N PRO A 183 45.97 29.96 -8.00
CA PRO A 183 45.93 28.69 -8.69
C PRO A 183 47.24 27.93 -8.45
N LEU A 184 47.15 26.70 -7.95
CA LEU A 184 48.31 25.81 -7.89
C LEU A 184 48.66 25.39 -9.32
N ARG A 185 49.86 25.76 -9.80
CA ARG A 185 50.43 25.20 -11.02
C ARG A 185 51.07 23.86 -10.68
N ASP A 186 50.53 22.77 -11.20
CA ASP A 186 51.19 21.47 -11.15
C ASP A 186 52.39 21.48 -12.10
N GLU A 187 53.61 21.62 -11.55
CA GLU A 187 54.86 21.53 -12.30
C GLU A 187 55.31 20.08 -12.58
N GLY A 188 54.38 19.12 -12.55
CA GLY A 188 54.68 17.69 -12.44
C GLY A 188 54.33 16.80 -13.65
N ARG A 189 53.93 17.34 -14.81
CA ARG A 189 53.66 16.52 -16.00
C ARG A 189 54.74 16.72 -17.06
N ALA A 190 55.94 16.19 -16.79
CA ALA A 190 56.94 15.96 -17.81
C ALA A 190 56.31 15.11 -18.94
N ALA A 191 56.17 15.71 -20.12
CA ALA A 191 55.67 15.02 -21.30
C ALA A 191 56.53 13.78 -21.60
N PRO A 192 55.95 12.63 -21.95
CA PRO A 192 56.73 11.45 -22.28
C PRO A 192 57.58 11.77 -23.50
N ARG A 193 58.91 11.81 -23.30
CA ARG A 193 59.90 11.86 -24.38
C ARG A 193 59.65 10.65 -25.28
N ARG A 194 59.04 10.88 -26.44
CA ARG A 194 58.95 9.87 -27.51
C ARG A 194 60.37 9.43 -27.84
N SER A 195 60.70 8.20 -27.49
CA SER A 195 61.90 7.53 -27.97
C SER A 195 61.78 7.39 -29.48
N ARG A 196 62.65 8.10 -30.19
CA ARG A 196 62.85 7.96 -31.63
C ARG A 196 63.56 6.62 -31.83
N ALA A 197 62.86 5.61 -32.32
CA ALA A 197 63.48 4.36 -32.74
C ALA A 197 64.50 4.63 -33.87
N PRO A 198 65.64 3.94 -33.91
CA PRO A 198 66.58 4.07 -35.02
C PRO A 198 65.96 3.43 -36.27
N GLY A 199 65.89 4.21 -37.35
CA GLY A 199 65.48 3.71 -38.65
C GLY A 199 66.51 2.69 -39.16
N LEU A 200 66.13 1.42 -39.16
CA LEU A 200 66.72 0.43 -40.05
C LEU A 200 66.14 0.66 -41.45
N ARG A 201 66.92 1.26 -42.37
CA ARG A 201 66.78 1.05 -43.82
C ARG A 201 67.90 1.72 -44.62
N GLY A 202 68.67 0.86 -45.25
CA GLY A 202 69.59 1.05 -46.38
C GLY A 202 70.24 -0.33 -46.54
N ALA A 203 69.82 -1.26 -47.40
CA ALA A 203 69.31 -1.21 -48.78
C ALA A 203 70.31 -0.57 -49.74
N THR A 204 71.16 -1.44 -50.32
CA THR A 204 71.90 -1.43 -51.60
C THR A 204 73.21 -2.18 -51.35
N ALA A 205 73.78 -3.02 -52.21
CA ALA A 205 73.45 -3.64 -53.49
C ALA A 205 74.55 -4.70 -53.69
#